data_AF-A0A7S3DD63-F1
#
_entry.id   AF-A0A7S3DD63-F1
#
_cell.length_a   1.000
_cell.length_b   1.000
_cell.length_c   1.000
_cell.angle_alpha   90.00
_cell.angle_beta   90.00
_cell.angle_gamma   90.00
#
_symmetry.space_group_name_H-M   'P 1'
#
loop_
_entity.id
_entity.type
_entity.pdbx_description
1 polymer ?
#
loop_
_entity_poly.entity_id
_entity_poly.type
_entity_poly.pdbx_seq_one_letter_code
_entity_poly.pdbx_strand_id
1 'polypeptide(L)'
;TKAHEEEDISLFSEVKESHIEVQDALVGAQKFKIFCGSWNMGAKDPWDALSDSAKENIDVTKFIPRGYDIYAIGVQEGVNDNVFDKIGEALPDLVRLRVPKDSNKVYGRGDGSFTHPKFTGIVIFVSREVLGSVKLLRSGALPFGAAEGSKGVVGAVVGVGRVTI
;
A
#
# COMPACT_ATOMS: atom_id res chain seq x y z
N THR A 1 2.73 12.70 -50.97
CA THR A 1 3.00 13.97 -50.26
C THR A 1 4.30 13.79 -49.51
N LYS A 2 5.44 14.28 -50.03
CA LYS A 2 6.76 14.11 -49.39
C LYS A 2 6.81 14.70 -47.97
N ALA A 3 5.97 15.68 -47.69
CA ALA A 3 5.82 16.29 -46.37
C ALA A 3 5.34 15.33 -45.27
N HIS A 4 4.55 14.29 -45.60
CA HIS A 4 4.06 13.33 -44.59
C HIS A 4 5.10 12.28 -44.19
N GLU A 5 6.02 11.89 -45.09
CA GLU A 5 7.10 10.95 -44.74
C GLU A 5 8.21 11.62 -43.92
N GLU A 6 8.48 12.92 -44.13
CA GLU A 6 9.46 13.68 -43.33
C GLU A 6 8.96 13.94 -41.89
N GLU A 7 7.66 14.19 -41.70
CA GLU A 7 7.06 14.31 -40.36
C GLU A 7 7.17 13.00 -39.57
N ASP A 8 6.83 11.86 -40.19
CA ASP A 8 6.91 10.56 -39.52
C ASP A 8 8.34 10.23 -39.05
N ILE A 9 9.35 10.46 -39.90
CA ILE A 9 10.75 10.21 -39.55
C ILE A 9 11.22 11.10 -38.39
N SER A 10 10.79 12.37 -38.35
CA SER A 10 11.13 13.30 -37.28
C SER A 10 10.55 12.87 -35.92
N LEU A 11 9.29 12.41 -35.93
CA LEU A 11 8.60 11.85 -34.77
C LEU A 11 9.29 10.59 -34.25
N PHE A 12 9.73 9.68 -35.14
CA PHE A 12 10.47 8.49 -34.74
C PHE A 12 11.87 8.79 -34.20
N SER A 13 12.53 9.86 -34.66
CA SER A 13 13.82 10.30 -34.08
C SER A 13 13.65 10.95 -32.71
N GLU A 14 12.66 11.83 -32.53
CA GLU A 14 12.38 12.46 -31.22
C GLU A 14 11.96 11.45 -30.16
N VAL A 15 11.15 10.45 -30.54
CA VAL A 15 10.76 9.35 -29.64
C VAL A 15 11.98 8.49 -29.26
N LYS A 16 12.96 8.32 -30.14
CA LYS A 16 14.19 7.58 -29.83
C LYS A 16 15.14 8.37 -28.92
N GLU A 17 15.35 9.66 -29.17
CA GLU A 17 16.21 10.50 -28.32
C GLU A 17 15.63 10.63 -26.92
N SER A 18 14.33 10.86 -26.78
CA SER A 18 13.67 10.91 -25.46
C SER A 18 13.75 9.58 -24.70
N HIS A 19 13.72 8.43 -25.40
CA HIS A 19 13.88 7.12 -24.76
C HIS A 19 15.33 6.89 -24.27
N ILE A 20 16.32 7.38 -25.01
CA ILE A 20 17.74 7.29 -24.64
C ILE A 20 18.05 8.21 -23.45
N GLU A 21 17.57 9.45 -23.45
CA GLU A 21 17.76 10.39 -22.32
C GLU A 21 17.13 9.87 -21.01
N VAL A 22 15.95 9.24 -21.08
CA VAL A 22 15.33 8.62 -19.91
C VAL A 22 16.15 7.43 -19.41
N GLN A 23 16.70 6.61 -20.31
CA GLN A 23 17.52 5.47 -19.90
C GLN A 23 18.83 5.90 -19.25
N ASP A 24 19.50 6.94 -19.77
CA ASP A 24 20.72 7.48 -19.19
C ASP A 24 20.47 8.17 -17.84
N ALA A 25 19.34 8.88 -17.67
CA ALA A 25 18.94 9.44 -16.38
C ALA A 25 18.63 8.38 -15.30
N LEU A 26 18.32 7.15 -15.72
CA LEU A 26 18.07 6.01 -14.83
C LEU A 26 19.36 5.25 -14.45
N VAL A 27 20.48 5.50 -15.14
CA VAL A 27 21.77 4.90 -14.80
C VAL A 27 22.24 5.47 -13.46
N GLY A 28 22.27 4.61 -12.43
CA GLY A 28 22.63 4.99 -11.06
C GLY A 28 21.44 5.48 -10.21
N ALA A 29 20.23 5.57 -10.76
CA ALA A 29 19.04 5.88 -9.98
C ALA A 29 18.67 4.69 -9.07
N GLN A 30 18.47 4.97 -7.78
CA GLN A 30 17.97 3.96 -6.84
C GLN A 30 16.55 3.54 -7.23
N LYS A 31 16.37 2.26 -7.56
CA LYS A 31 15.05 1.67 -7.81
C LYS A 31 14.42 1.25 -6.48
N PHE A 32 13.14 1.55 -6.33
CA PHE A 32 12.33 1.09 -5.19
C PHE A 32 11.26 0.13 -5.67
N LYS A 33 11.12 -1.00 -4.98
CA LYS A 33 10.06 -1.99 -5.19
C LYS A 33 8.93 -1.71 -4.22
N ILE A 34 7.74 -1.43 -4.75
CA ILE A 34 6.55 -1.15 -3.96
C ILE A 34 5.56 -2.29 -4.13
N PHE A 35 5.11 -2.87 -3.03
CA PHE A 35 3.99 -3.82 -3.01
C PHE A 35 2.72 -3.10 -2.54
N CYS A 36 1.64 -3.24 -3.30
CA CYS A 36 0.32 -2.75 -2.92
C CYS A 36 -0.62 -3.94 -2.78
N GLY A 37 -1.13 -4.17 -1.56
CA GLY A 37 -2.06 -5.24 -1.25
C GLY A 37 -3.37 -4.69 -0.70
N SER A 38 -4.48 -5.35 -1.03
CA SER A 38 -5.79 -5.08 -0.43
C SER A 38 -6.43 -6.38 0.02
N TRP A 39 -6.97 -6.40 1.24
CA TRP A 39 -7.64 -7.58 1.80
C TRP A 39 -8.95 -7.21 2.50
N ASN A 40 -10.08 -7.70 1.95
CA ASN A 40 -11.35 -7.73 2.69
C ASN A 40 -11.35 -8.93 3.65
N MET A 41 -11.42 -8.66 4.95
CA MET A 41 -11.35 -9.65 6.02
C MET A 41 -12.71 -10.27 6.38
N GLY A 42 -13.80 -9.83 5.75
CA GLY A 42 -15.14 -10.39 5.93
C GLY A 42 -15.64 -10.30 7.38
N ALA A 43 -15.24 -9.26 8.12
CA ALA A 43 -15.59 -9.03 9.52
C ALA A 43 -15.15 -10.14 10.48
N LYS A 44 -14.03 -10.79 10.18
CA LYS A 44 -13.42 -11.80 11.03
C LYS A 44 -11.95 -11.47 11.25
N ASP A 45 -11.44 -11.77 12.42
CA ASP A 45 -10.01 -11.90 12.62
C ASP A 45 -9.59 -13.30 12.11
N PRO A 46 -8.72 -13.41 11.09
CA PRO A 46 -8.24 -14.69 10.58
C PRO A 46 -7.58 -15.57 11.64
N TRP A 47 -7.06 -14.97 12.71
CA TRP A 47 -6.40 -15.68 13.80
C TRP A 47 -7.33 -16.09 14.93
N ASP A 48 -8.49 -15.45 15.12
CA ASP A 48 -9.41 -15.78 16.23
C ASP A 48 -10.04 -17.17 16.10
N ALA A 49 -10.31 -17.62 14.86
CA ALA A 49 -10.97 -18.90 14.60
C ALA A 49 -10.03 -20.11 14.57
N LEU A 50 -8.73 -19.90 14.77
CA LEU A 50 -7.71 -20.93 14.62
C LEU A 50 -7.21 -21.45 15.98
N SER A 51 -6.80 -22.72 16.02
CA SER A 51 -6.04 -23.24 17.16
C SER A 51 -4.67 -22.55 17.24
N ASP A 52 -4.05 -22.56 18.42
CA ASP A 52 -2.73 -21.92 18.59
C ASP A 52 -1.67 -22.52 17.62
N SER A 53 -1.70 -23.84 17.42
CA SER A 53 -0.87 -24.51 16.41
C SER A 53 -1.15 -24.05 14.98
N ALA A 54 -2.40 -23.73 14.64
CA ALA A 54 -2.74 -23.24 13.30
C ALA A 54 -2.36 -21.77 13.12
N LYS A 55 -2.42 -20.95 14.19
CA LYS A 55 -1.97 -19.55 14.18
C LYS A 55 -0.47 -19.45 13.89
N GLU A 56 0.34 -20.32 14.49
CA GLU A 56 1.80 -20.42 14.24
C GLU A 56 2.13 -20.80 12.80
N ASN A 57 1.22 -21.49 12.10
CA ASN A 57 1.41 -21.96 10.74
C ASN A 57 0.77 -21.06 9.67
N ILE A 58 0.11 -19.96 10.04
CA ILE A 58 -0.34 -18.98 9.04
C ILE A 58 0.88 -18.29 8.45
N ASP A 59 1.10 -18.56 7.17
CA ASP A 59 2.09 -17.85 6.39
C ASP A 59 1.43 -16.70 5.61
N VAL A 60 1.42 -15.50 6.21
CA VAL A 60 0.93 -14.28 5.54
C VAL A 60 1.78 -13.91 4.31
N THR A 61 2.99 -14.46 4.19
CA THR A 61 3.89 -14.13 3.07
C THR A 61 3.47 -14.78 1.74
N LYS A 62 2.52 -15.72 1.79
CA LYS A 62 1.82 -16.23 0.59
C LYS A 62 1.00 -15.15 -0.10
N PHE A 63 0.48 -14.18 0.66
CA PHE A 63 -0.25 -13.02 0.13
C PHE A 63 0.67 -11.79 0.03
N ILE A 64 1.56 -11.60 1.00
CA ILE A 64 2.47 -10.44 1.08
C ILE A 64 3.90 -10.90 0.74
N PRO A 65 4.31 -10.82 -0.54
CA PRO A 65 5.60 -11.35 -0.97
C PRO A 65 6.76 -10.58 -0.35
N ARG A 66 7.83 -11.29 0.03
CA ARG A 66 9.05 -10.66 0.54
C ARG A 66 9.82 -9.92 -0.56
N GLY A 67 10.79 -9.10 -0.15
CA GLY A 67 11.76 -8.48 -1.04
C GLY A 67 11.32 -7.16 -1.67
N TYR A 68 10.25 -6.54 -1.19
CA TYR A 68 9.89 -5.16 -1.53
C TYR A 68 10.45 -4.19 -0.50
N ASP A 69 10.64 -2.94 -0.93
CA ASP A 69 11.20 -1.86 -0.12
C ASP A 69 10.10 -1.12 0.65
N ILE A 70 8.90 -1.03 0.05
CA ILE A 70 7.73 -0.35 0.60
C ILE A 70 6.51 -1.25 0.40
N TYR A 71 5.68 -1.37 1.43
CA TYR A 71 4.43 -2.12 1.40
C TYR A 71 3.29 -1.20 1.79
N ALA A 72 2.34 -1.00 0.89
CA ALA A 72 1.07 -0.33 1.16
C ALA A 72 -0.03 -1.39 1.27
N ILE A 73 -0.52 -1.63 2.49
CA ILE A 73 -1.52 -2.67 2.75
C ILE A 73 -2.83 -2.02 3.18
N GLY A 74 -3.84 -2.17 2.34
CA GLY A 74 -5.23 -1.82 2.64
C GLY A 74 -6.00 -3.02 3.21
N VAL A 75 -6.84 -2.76 4.19
CA VAL A 75 -7.75 -3.73 4.80
C VAL A 75 -9.18 -3.18 4.74
N GLN A 76 -10.14 -4.02 4.38
CA GLN A 76 -11.57 -3.74 4.47
C GLN A 76 -12.26 -4.73 5.40
N GLU A 77 -13.33 -4.29 6.06
CA GLU A 77 -14.07 -5.09 7.04
C GLU A 77 -13.18 -5.69 8.15
N GLY A 78 -12.09 -5.01 8.50
CA GLY A 78 -11.24 -5.41 9.62
C GLY A 78 -11.99 -5.20 10.94
N VAL A 79 -11.76 -6.09 11.91
CA VAL A 79 -12.40 -6.01 13.25
C VAL A 79 -11.44 -5.52 14.33
N ASN A 80 -10.13 -5.65 14.12
CA ASN A 80 -9.07 -5.18 15.00
C ASN A 80 -7.74 -4.96 14.21
N ASP A 81 -6.72 -4.46 14.89
CA ASP A 81 -5.40 -4.17 14.28
C ASP A 81 -4.47 -5.39 14.19
N ASN A 82 -4.89 -6.55 14.70
CA ASN A 82 -4.08 -7.75 14.79
C ASN A 82 -3.49 -8.13 13.43
N VAL A 83 -4.25 -7.96 12.33
CA VAL A 83 -3.74 -8.18 10.97
C VAL A 83 -2.48 -7.38 10.66
N PHE A 84 -2.41 -6.11 11.05
CA PHE A 84 -1.23 -5.27 10.80
C PHE A 84 -0.06 -5.70 11.68
N ASP A 85 -0.34 -6.09 12.92
CA ASP A 85 0.70 -6.56 13.84
C ASP A 85 1.29 -7.89 13.36
N LYS A 86 0.44 -8.83 12.90
CA LYS A 86 0.88 -10.11 12.30
C LYS A 86 1.66 -9.94 11.01
N ILE A 87 1.34 -8.95 10.18
CA ILE A 87 2.17 -8.61 9.02
C ILE A 87 3.55 -8.10 9.47
N GLY A 88 3.61 -7.25 10.49
CA GLY A 88 4.86 -6.75 11.06
C GLY A 88 5.72 -7.86 11.68
N GLU A 89 5.10 -8.81 12.39
CA GLU A 89 5.78 -9.99 12.95
C GLU A 89 6.35 -10.88 11.84
N ALA A 90 5.61 -11.11 10.76
CA ALA A 90 6.06 -11.95 9.64
C ALA A 90 7.17 -11.31 8.80
N LEU A 91 7.27 -9.97 8.83
CA LEU A 91 8.23 -9.18 8.06
C LEU A 91 9.05 -8.28 9.01
N PRO A 92 9.93 -8.88 9.86
CA PRO A 92 10.58 -8.18 10.98
C PRO A 92 11.56 -7.07 10.57
N ASP A 93 12.05 -7.13 9.33
CA ASP A 93 12.95 -6.13 8.73
C ASP A 93 12.21 -4.87 8.28
N LEU A 94 10.89 -4.84 8.40
CA LEU A 94 10.09 -3.69 8.04
C LEU A 94 9.77 -2.82 9.26
N VAL A 95 9.63 -1.53 9.00
CA VAL A 95 9.21 -0.52 9.95
C VAL A 95 7.84 -0.01 9.52
N ARG A 96 6.86 -0.12 10.42
CA ARG A 96 5.54 0.50 10.24
C ARG A 96 5.69 2.02 10.32
N LEU A 97 5.35 2.73 9.26
CA LEU A 97 5.34 4.19 9.30
C LEU A 97 4.27 4.68 10.27
N ARG A 98 4.64 5.65 11.10
CA ARG A 98 3.71 6.28 12.03
C ARG A 98 2.77 7.18 11.25
N VAL A 99 1.48 6.88 11.34
CA VAL A 99 0.40 7.70 10.80
C VAL A 99 -0.22 8.55 11.94
N PRO A 100 -0.66 9.79 11.67
CA PRO A 100 -1.47 10.55 12.59
C PRO A 100 -2.70 9.76 13.05
N LYS A 101 -3.11 9.97 14.31
CA LYS A 101 -4.28 9.31 14.89
C LYS A 101 -5.51 9.55 14.02
N ASP A 102 -6.33 8.50 13.85
CA ASP A 102 -7.62 8.54 13.13
C ASP A 102 -7.54 8.97 11.65
N SER A 103 -6.33 9.01 11.07
CA SER A 103 -6.12 9.44 9.68
C SER A 103 -5.90 8.28 8.70
N ASN A 104 -5.84 7.05 9.20
CA ASN A 104 -5.57 5.86 8.40
C ASN A 104 -6.70 4.83 8.44
N LYS A 105 -7.84 5.17 9.07
CA LYS A 105 -8.98 4.27 9.24
C LYS A 105 -10.31 5.00 9.15
N VAL A 106 -11.29 4.32 8.57
CA VAL A 106 -12.71 4.66 8.64
C VAL A 106 -13.41 3.54 9.39
N TYR A 107 -13.99 3.87 10.54
CA TYR A 107 -14.74 2.91 11.35
C TYR A 107 -16.23 2.96 11.05
N GLY A 108 -16.95 1.88 11.35
CA GLY A 108 -18.37 1.94 11.58
C GLY A 108 -19.03 0.57 11.75
N ARG A 109 -20.35 0.58 11.93
CA ARG A 109 -21.18 -0.61 12.07
C ARG A 109 -21.85 -0.91 10.72
N GLY A 110 -21.35 -1.89 9.99
CA GLY A 110 -21.95 -2.29 8.71
C GLY A 110 -23.28 -3.03 8.92
N ASP A 111 -24.04 -3.25 7.85
CA ASP A 111 -25.41 -3.80 7.87
C ASP A 111 -25.53 -5.23 8.46
N GLY A 112 -24.41 -5.88 8.81
CA GLY A 112 -24.35 -7.19 9.46
C GLY A 112 -23.55 -7.27 10.77
N SER A 113 -23.02 -6.15 11.29
CA SER A 113 -22.23 -6.17 12.53
C SER A 113 -23.08 -5.76 13.75
N PHE A 114 -23.86 -6.69 14.27
CA PHE A 114 -24.59 -6.49 15.54
C PHE A 114 -23.66 -6.56 16.77
N THR A 115 -22.42 -7.04 16.64
CA THR A 115 -21.52 -7.35 17.77
C THR A 115 -20.22 -6.52 17.85
N HIS A 116 -19.58 -6.14 16.72
CA HIS A 116 -18.31 -5.39 16.74
C HIS A 116 -18.19 -4.32 15.63
N PRO A 117 -17.64 -3.12 15.90
CA PRO A 117 -17.32 -2.13 14.87
C PRO A 117 -16.29 -2.69 13.86
N LYS A 118 -16.54 -2.47 12.57
CA LYS A 118 -15.59 -2.79 11.49
C LYS A 118 -14.80 -1.56 11.08
N PHE A 119 -13.70 -1.74 10.35
CA PHE A 119 -12.97 -0.63 9.73
C PHE A 119 -12.47 -0.94 8.32
N THR A 120 -12.31 0.13 7.54
CA THR A 120 -11.46 0.19 6.34
C THR A 120 -10.20 0.95 6.74
N GLY A 121 -9.02 0.39 6.50
CA GLY A 121 -7.76 0.95 6.99
C GLY A 121 -6.57 0.72 6.06
N ILE A 122 -5.54 1.54 6.21
CA ILE A 122 -4.28 1.40 5.48
C ILE A 122 -3.10 1.46 6.46
N VAL A 123 -2.07 0.68 6.14
CA VAL A 123 -0.77 0.74 6.80
C VAL A 123 0.33 0.77 5.73
N ILE A 124 1.37 1.55 6.01
CA ILE A 124 2.60 1.56 5.20
C ILE A 124 3.71 0.95 6.03
N PHE A 125 4.38 -0.07 5.48
CA PHE A 125 5.62 -0.61 6.01
C PHE A 125 6.77 -0.28 5.06
N VAL A 126 7.96 -0.07 5.61
CA VAL A 126 9.16 0.29 4.85
C VAL A 126 10.33 -0.55 5.33
N SER A 127 11.13 -1.10 4.42
CA SER A 127 12.36 -1.80 4.76
C SER A 127 13.32 -0.87 5.49
N ARG A 128 13.94 -1.37 6.56
CA ARG A 128 14.97 -0.62 7.31
C ARG A 128 16.09 -0.11 6.42
N GLU A 129 16.42 -0.83 5.35
CA GLU A 129 17.48 -0.48 4.41
C GLU A 129 17.22 0.84 3.67
N VAL A 130 15.94 1.15 3.40
CA VAL A 130 15.55 2.33 2.64
C VAL A 130 14.83 3.40 3.47
N LEU A 131 14.67 3.17 4.77
CA LEU A 131 13.88 4.03 5.66
C LEU A 131 14.31 5.50 5.62
N GLY A 132 15.61 5.76 5.48
CA GLY A 132 16.15 7.13 5.36
C GLY A 132 15.70 7.89 4.11
N SER A 133 15.23 7.18 3.09
CA SER A 133 14.77 7.75 1.82
C SER A 133 13.24 7.83 1.73
N VAL A 134 12.50 7.37 2.75
CA VAL A 134 11.04 7.26 2.71
C VAL A 134 10.41 8.07 3.84
N LYS A 135 9.42 8.91 3.50
CA LYS A 135 8.70 9.74 4.47
C LYS A 135 7.20 9.72 4.21
N LEU A 136 6.39 9.48 5.24
CA LEU A 136 4.96 9.76 5.17
C LEU A 136 4.74 11.28 5.09
N LEU A 137 4.18 11.75 3.98
CA LEU A 137 3.90 13.18 3.75
C LEU A 137 2.50 13.53 4.22
N ARG A 138 1.51 12.67 3.92
CA ARG A 138 0.12 12.88 4.30
C ARG A 138 -0.58 11.55 4.50
N SER A 139 -1.62 11.54 5.32
CA SER A 139 -2.65 10.51 5.35
C SER A 139 -4.01 11.16 5.50
N GLY A 140 -5.05 10.43 5.11
CA GLY A 140 -6.42 10.91 5.21
C GLY A 140 -7.40 9.75 5.25
N ALA A 141 -8.49 9.98 5.96
CA ALA A 141 -9.64 9.10 6.02
C ALA A 141 -10.88 9.94 5.69
N LEU A 142 -11.71 9.46 4.76
CA LEU A 142 -12.96 10.10 4.37
C LEU A 142 -14.10 9.06 4.49
N PRO A 143 -14.96 9.19 5.51
CA PRO A 143 -16.15 8.36 5.62
C PRO A 143 -17.19 8.76 4.56
N PHE A 144 -17.92 7.79 4.00
CA PHE A 144 -18.98 8.04 3.01
C PHE A 144 -20.40 8.10 3.61
N GLY A 145 -20.55 7.87 4.93
CA GLY A 145 -21.82 8.08 5.62
C GLY A 145 -21.70 7.89 7.14
N ALA A 146 -22.47 8.67 7.92
CA ALA A 146 -22.55 8.54 9.38
C ALA A 146 -23.33 7.29 9.83
N ALA A 147 -24.24 6.79 8.98
CA ALA A 147 -25.12 5.65 9.26
C ALA A 147 -24.71 4.36 8.54
N GLU A 148 -23.85 4.42 7.52
CA GLU A 148 -23.42 3.26 6.76
C GLU A 148 -21.98 2.88 7.14
N GLY A 149 -21.86 2.04 8.16
CA GLY A 149 -20.59 1.84 8.83
C GLY A 149 -19.43 1.35 7.96
N SER A 150 -18.21 1.74 8.33
CA SER A 150 -16.93 1.34 7.72
C SER A 150 -16.77 1.59 6.22
N LYS A 151 -17.78 2.20 5.57
CA LYS A 151 -17.75 2.62 4.16
C LYS A 151 -17.07 3.98 4.06
N GLY A 152 -16.00 4.04 3.29
CA GLY A 152 -15.18 5.22 3.11
C GLY A 152 -13.89 4.89 2.38
N VAL A 153 -13.01 5.88 2.31
CA VAL A 153 -11.67 5.73 1.75
C VAL A 153 -10.64 6.14 2.79
N VAL A 154 -9.50 5.47 2.73
CA VAL A 154 -8.29 5.83 3.45
C VAL A 154 -7.16 5.95 2.45
N GLY A 155 -6.24 6.87 2.67
CA GLY A 155 -5.12 7.09 1.78
C GLY A 155 -3.89 7.58 2.54
N ALA A 156 -2.73 7.34 1.94
CA ALA A 156 -1.45 7.86 2.38
C ALA A 156 -0.70 8.39 1.16
N VAL A 157 0.06 9.46 1.37
CA VAL A 157 1.00 10.03 0.40
C VAL A 157 2.39 9.88 1.00
N VAL A 158 3.29 9.27 0.26
CA VAL A 158 4.63 8.90 0.69
C VAL A 158 5.66 9.52 -0.26
N GLY A 159 6.63 10.23 0.31
CA GLY A 159 7.81 10.68 -0.41
C GLY A 159 8.85 9.56 -0.43
N VAL A 160 9.39 9.26 -1.60
CA VAL A 160 10.42 8.24 -1.85
C VAL A 160 11.55 8.89 -2.64
N GLY A 161 12.62 9.26 -1.95
CA GLY A 161 13.69 10.07 -2.53
C GLY A 161 13.14 11.41 -3.05
N ARG A 162 13.13 11.58 -4.38
CA ARG A 162 12.60 12.77 -5.06
C ARG A 162 11.20 12.58 -5.65
N VAL A 163 10.62 11.39 -5.50
CA VAL A 163 9.30 11.04 -6.04
C VAL A 163 8.26 11.06 -4.93
N THR A 164 7.02 11.41 -5.27
CA THR A 164 5.87 11.30 -4.36
C THR A 164 4.88 10.31 -4.95
N ILE A 165 4.44 9.37 -4.12
CA ILE A 165 3.46 8.32 -4.44
C ILE A 165 2.29 8.33 -3.48
#